data_AF-A0A1S4CGE0-F1
#
_entry.id   AF-A0A1S4CGE0-F1
#
_cell.length_a   1.000
_cell.length_b   1.000
_cell.length_c   1.000
_cell.angle_alpha   90.00
_cell.angle_beta   90.00
_cell.angle_gamma   90.00
#
_symmetry.space_group_name_H-M   'P 1'
#
loop_
_entity.id
_entity.type
_entity.pdbx_description
1 polymer ?
#
loop_
_entity_poly.entity_id
_entity_poly.type
_entity_poly.pdbx_seq_one_letter_code
_entity_poly.pdbx_strand_id
1 'polypeptide(L)'
;MLLSWFETNKTLPEARELTYAEFPLKFVWKKQLKRWEKRRTSVFSNGRIFFVPPGTGELYYLRLLLNVIKGPKSYDDLKRINNHNYLTFRDACYALGLLDDCKEYVDAIKEAKAELTNDELKNHCLQKLEKVLKSCGRSFHDFPTMTIPLYNEEEVDHSNRLIYDELRYNRHSLLEEHQQLLMNSTVEQKSVYDKIMRAENDAKGQFFFLYGYGGTGKTFIWKTQSSGIRSRGDIVLTIVSSGIASLLLPGGRTTHS
;
A
#
# COMPACT_ATOMS: atom_id res chain seq x y z
N MET A 1 29.52 -9.88 -12.47
CA MET A 1 28.46 -9.49 -13.43
C MET A 1 28.30 -7.98 -13.49
N LEU A 2 28.04 -7.29 -12.36
CA LEU A 2 27.83 -5.83 -12.35
C LEU A 2 29.02 -5.00 -12.86
N LEU A 3 30.24 -5.24 -12.38
CA LEU A 3 31.42 -4.51 -12.88
C LEU A 3 31.66 -4.69 -14.39
N SER A 4 31.40 -5.88 -14.91
CA SER A 4 31.50 -6.12 -16.35
C SER A 4 30.40 -5.42 -17.14
N TRP A 5 29.25 -5.12 -16.56
CA TRP A 5 28.23 -4.30 -17.21
C TRP A 5 28.75 -2.87 -17.43
N PHE A 6 29.43 -2.29 -16.44
CA PHE A 6 30.10 -0.99 -16.59
C PHE A 6 31.15 -1.01 -17.71
N GLU A 7 31.97 -2.07 -17.79
CA GLU A 7 32.94 -2.23 -18.88
C GLU A 7 32.28 -2.37 -20.25
N THR A 8 31.14 -3.06 -20.33
CA THR A 8 30.36 -3.14 -21.57
C THR A 8 29.77 -1.78 -21.96
N ASN A 9 29.31 -0.97 -21.00
CA ASN A 9 28.83 0.38 -21.25
C ASN A 9 29.93 1.35 -21.70
N LYS A 10 31.19 1.11 -21.31
CA LYS A 10 32.34 1.87 -21.84
C LYS A 10 32.56 1.60 -23.32
N THR A 11 32.48 0.33 -23.72
CA THR A 11 32.90 -0.16 -25.04
C THR A 11 31.79 -0.17 -26.10
N LEU A 12 30.55 -0.45 -25.72
CA LEU A 12 29.41 -0.61 -26.64
C LEU A 12 28.37 0.50 -26.42
N PRO A 13 28.06 1.33 -27.44
CA PRO A 13 27.02 2.36 -27.34
C PRO A 13 25.63 1.78 -27.07
N GLU A 14 25.28 0.67 -27.72
CA GLU A 14 23.97 0.01 -27.58
C GLU A 14 23.69 -0.56 -26.19
N ALA A 15 24.74 -0.81 -25.40
CA ALA A 15 24.61 -1.24 -24.01
C ALA A 15 24.10 -0.10 -23.11
N ARG A 16 24.32 1.16 -23.51
CA ARG A 16 23.97 2.35 -22.73
C ARG A 16 22.47 2.66 -22.70
N GLU A 17 21.69 2.04 -23.59
CA GLU A 17 20.24 2.20 -23.68
C GLU A 17 19.45 1.32 -22.70
N LEU A 18 20.16 0.46 -21.96
CA LEU A 18 19.58 -0.55 -21.09
C LEU A 18 19.92 -0.27 -19.62
N THR A 19 18.95 -0.51 -18.75
CA THR A 19 19.19 -0.68 -17.31
C THR A 19 19.85 -2.04 -17.05
N TYR A 20 20.39 -2.23 -15.84
CA TYR A 20 20.97 -3.52 -15.48
C TYR A 20 19.90 -4.64 -15.44
N ALA A 21 18.66 -4.29 -15.09
CA ALA A 21 17.52 -5.21 -15.09
C ALA A 21 17.15 -5.71 -16.49
N GLU A 22 17.21 -4.81 -17.48
CA GLU A 22 16.93 -5.10 -18.89
C GLU A 22 18.12 -5.75 -19.61
N PHE A 23 19.33 -5.61 -19.08
CA PHE A 23 20.56 -6.07 -19.73
C PHE A 23 20.53 -7.53 -20.18
N PRO A 24 20.03 -8.49 -19.36
CA PRO A 24 19.94 -9.89 -19.75
C PRO A 24 19.03 -10.17 -20.96
N LEU A 25 18.13 -9.25 -21.33
CA LEU A 25 17.27 -9.36 -22.52
C LEU A 25 18.09 -9.30 -23.82
N LYS A 26 19.16 -8.50 -23.85
CA LYS A 26 20.01 -8.31 -25.05
C LYS A 26 21.39 -8.92 -24.93
N PHE A 27 21.88 -9.15 -23.71
CA PHE A 27 23.20 -9.68 -23.42
C PHE A 27 23.12 -10.97 -22.60
N VAL A 28 24.11 -11.85 -22.76
CA VAL A 28 24.25 -13.09 -21.99
C VAL A 28 25.58 -13.09 -21.24
N TRP A 29 25.54 -13.49 -19.97
CA TRP A 29 26.74 -13.61 -19.15
C TRP A 29 27.50 -14.89 -19.50
N LYS A 30 28.75 -14.75 -19.97
CA LYS A 30 29.67 -15.88 -20.19
C LYS A 30 30.53 -16.09 -18.96
N LYS A 31 30.13 -17.03 -18.10
CA LYS A 31 30.80 -17.30 -16.80
C LYS A 31 32.30 -17.61 -16.95
N GLN A 32 32.68 -18.36 -17.98
CA GLN A 32 34.08 -18.72 -18.26
C GLN A 32 34.93 -17.49 -18.63
N LEU A 33 34.37 -16.57 -19.43
CA LEU A 33 35.05 -15.37 -19.89
C LEU A 33 34.86 -14.16 -18.96
N LYS A 34 34.03 -14.31 -17.92
CA LYS A 34 33.61 -13.24 -16.99
C LYS A 34 33.18 -11.95 -17.70
N ARG A 35 32.47 -12.07 -18.83
CA ARG A 35 32.01 -10.93 -19.63
C ARG A 35 30.59 -11.11 -20.15
N TRP A 36 29.95 -9.97 -20.46
CA TRP A 36 28.70 -9.94 -21.21
C TRP A 36 28.97 -10.01 -22.72
N GLU A 37 28.17 -10.81 -23.42
CA GLU A 37 28.20 -10.88 -24.89
C GLU A 37 26.81 -10.66 -25.44
N LYS A 38 26.73 -9.99 -26.60
CA LYS A 38 25.46 -9.75 -27.29
C LYS A 38 24.82 -11.09 -27.67
N ARG A 39 23.53 -11.23 -27.40
CA ARG A 39 22.78 -12.42 -27.82
C ARG A 39 22.65 -12.43 -29.35
N ARG A 40 22.81 -13.62 -29.94
CA ARG A 40 22.62 -13.86 -31.38
C ARG A 40 21.17 -14.17 -31.75
N THR A 41 20.29 -14.41 -30.76
CA THR A 41 18.89 -14.81 -30.96
C THR A 41 17.99 -14.05 -29.99
N SER A 42 16.84 -13.56 -30.45
CA SER A 42 15.90 -12.71 -29.69
C SER A 42 14.93 -13.49 -28.80
N VAL A 43 15.37 -14.61 -28.22
CA VAL A 43 14.52 -15.37 -27.28
C VAL A 43 14.37 -14.55 -26.00
N PHE A 44 13.13 -14.25 -25.62
CA PHE A 44 12.78 -13.47 -24.44
C PHE A 44 13.39 -14.12 -23.18
N SER A 45 14.20 -13.37 -22.43
CA SER A 45 14.81 -13.88 -21.20
C SER A 45 14.66 -12.88 -20.06
N ASN A 46 13.86 -13.23 -19.06
CA ASN A 46 13.69 -12.41 -17.87
C ASN A 46 14.96 -12.40 -17.02
N GLY A 47 15.64 -11.25 -16.98
CA GLY A 47 16.68 -10.98 -15.99
C GLY A 47 16.06 -10.85 -14.60
N ARG A 48 16.57 -11.59 -13.61
CA ARG A 48 16.17 -11.43 -12.21
C ARG A 48 17.29 -10.77 -11.43
N ILE A 49 17.07 -9.56 -10.94
CA ILE A 49 17.94 -8.95 -9.94
C ILE A 49 17.61 -9.58 -8.58
N PHE A 50 18.64 -10.09 -7.88
CA PHE A 50 18.50 -10.69 -6.54
C PHE A 50 17.75 -9.77 -5.58
N PHE A 51 16.76 -10.31 -4.87
CA PHE A 51 16.00 -9.60 -3.85
C PHE A 51 16.95 -9.05 -2.77
N VAL A 52 16.81 -7.76 -2.47
CA VAL A 52 17.53 -7.09 -1.37
C VAL A 52 16.47 -6.46 -0.46
N PRO A 53 16.38 -6.86 0.82
CA PRO A 53 15.45 -6.26 1.77
C PRO A 53 15.70 -4.76 1.98
N PRO A 54 14.67 -3.93 2.27
CA PRO A 54 14.83 -2.50 2.57
C PRO A 54 15.75 -2.20 3.76
N GLY A 55 15.82 -3.10 4.74
CA GLY A 55 16.68 -2.95 5.93
C GLY A 55 18.19 -3.04 5.66
N THR A 56 18.60 -3.37 4.43
CA THR A 56 20.02 -3.56 4.06
C THR A 56 20.72 -2.25 3.62
N GLY A 57 20.07 -1.10 3.79
CA GLY A 57 20.69 0.23 3.58
C GLY A 57 21.17 0.46 2.15
N GLU A 58 22.44 0.86 1.97
CA GLU A 58 23.04 1.23 0.68
C GLU A 58 22.89 0.16 -0.42
N LEU A 59 22.83 -1.13 -0.06
CA LEU A 59 22.62 -2.20 -1.03
C LEU A 59 21.19 -2.20 -1.60
N TYR A 60 20.21 -1.80 -0.81
CA TYR A 60 18.83 -1.65 -1.27
C TYR A 60 18.72 -0.46 -2.23
N TYR A 61 19.33 0.67 -1.90
CA TYR A 61 19.33 1.85 -2.77
C TYR A 61 20.07 1.59 -4.08
N LEU A 62 21.23 0.92 -4.03
CA LEU A 62 21.92 0.46 -5.24
C LEU A 62 21.00 -0.39 -6.12
N ARG A 63 20.27 -1.35 -5.53
CA ARG A 63 19.30 -2.17 -6.28
C ARG A 63 18.24 -1.32 -6.97
N LEU A 64 17.70 -0.29 -6.32
CA LEU A 64 16.73 0.62 -6.95
C LEU A 64 17.34 1.33 -8.16
N LEU A 65 18.53 1.92 -8.00
CA LEU A 65 19.22 2.62 -9.09
C LEU A 65 19.49 1.72 -10.30
N LEU A 66 19.82 0.44 -10.07
CA LEU A 66 20.05 -0.53 -11.15
C LEU A 66 18.80 -0.83 -12.02
N ASN A 67 17.61 -0.50 -11.53
CA ASN A 67 16.35 -0.64 -12.29
C ASN A 67 15.99 0.63 -13.08
N VAL A 68 16.66 1.76 -12.83
CA VAL A 68 16.27 3.07 -13.36
C VAL A 68 17.37 3.67 -14.23
N ILE A 69 18.62 3.58 -13.80
CA ILE A 69 19.75 4.22 -14.47
C ILE A 69 20.24 3.37 -15.64
N LYS A 70 20.39 4.02 -16.80
CA LYS A 70 20.87 3.43 -18.04
C LYS A 70 22.31 3.85 -18.34
N GLY A 71 23.09 2.92 -18.87
CA GLY A 71 24.46 3.16 -19.34
C GLY A 71 25.52 3.70 -18.36
N PRO A 72 25.47 3.45 -17.04
CA PRO A 72 26.53 3.89 -16.13
C PRO A 72 27.84 3.16 -16.45
N LYS A 73 28.99 3.84 -16.33
CA LYS A 73 30.33 3.28 -16.56
C LYS A 73 31.10 3.09 -15.25
N SER A 74 30.52 3.46 -14.12
CA SER A 74 31.08 3.32 -12.78
C SER A 74 29.98 3.38 -11.71
N TYR A 75 30.35 3.13 -10.45
CA TYR A 75 29.45 3.39 -9.32
C TYR A 75 29.18 4.89 -9.11
N ASP A 76 30.11 5.77 -9.47
CA ASP A 76 29.90 7.21 -9.36
C ASP A 76 28.88 7.71 -10.40
N ASP A 77 28.86 7.10 -11.59
CA ASP A 77 27.83 7.40 -12.59
C ASP A 77 26.43 6.99 -12.12
N LEU A 78 26.31 5.94 -11.29
CA LEU A 78 25.04 5.57 -10.66
C LEU A 78 24.57 6.62 -9.63
N LYS A 79 25.49 7.40 -9.06
CA LYS A 79 25.17 8.47 -8.12
C LYS A 79 25.07 9.84 -8.79
N ARG A 80 25.13 9.91 -10.12
CA ARG A 80 25.09 11.18 -10.86
C ARG A 80 23.70 11.42 -11.44
N ILE A 81 22.95 12.33 -10.84
CA ILE A 81 21.58 12.68 -11.26
C ILE A 81 21.55 14.15 -11.67
N ASN A 82 21.03 14.48 -12.85
CA ASN A 82 20.94 15.86 -13.39
C ASN A 82 22.28 16.64 -13.30
N ASN A 83 23.39 16.01 -13.67
CA ASN A 83 24.75 16.56 -13.55
C ASN A 83 25.26 16.85 -12.13
N HIS A 84 24.52 16.46 -11.10
CA HIS A 84 24.97 16.54 -9.71
C HIS A 84 25.45 15.18 -9.21
N ASN A 85 26.63 15.14 -8.58
CA ASN A 85 27.19 13.93 -7.99
C ASN A 85 26.77 13.82 -6.53
N TYR A 86 26.13 12.72 -6.16
CA TYR A 86 25.71 12.44 -4.79
C TYR A 86 26.73 11.54 -4.08
N LEU A 87 26.82 11.69 -2.75
CA LEU A 87 27.77 10.93 -1.92
C LEU A 87 27.33 9.47 -1.75
N THR A 88 26.04 9.24 -1.52
CA THR A 88 25.44 7.93 -1.25
C THR A 88 24.46 7.50 -2.35
N PHE A 89 24.17 6.19 -2.45
CA PHE A 89 23.12 5.69 -3.33
C PHE A 89 21.74 6.12 -2.84
N ARG A 90 21.55 6.27 -1.52
CA ARG A 90 20.33 6.80 -0.93
C ARG A 90 19.99 8.19 -1.45
N ASP A 91 20.96 9.11 -1.44
CA ASP A 91 20.75 10.49 -1.88
C ASP A 91 20.48 10.56 -3.39
N ALA A 92 21.10 9.70 -4.18
CA ALA A 92 20.79 9.57 -5.60
C ALA A 92 19.36 9.05 -5.85
N CYS A 93 18.92 8.04 -5.10
CA CYS A 93 17.52 7.57 -5.14
C CYS A 93 16.54 8.68 -4.72
N TYR A 94 16.92 9.49 -3.73
CA TYR A 94 16.13 10.62 -3.26
C TYR A 94 15.97 11.68 -4.34
N ALA A 95 17.06 12.08 -5.00
CA ALA A 95 17.03 13.03 -6.11
C ALA A 95 16.19 12.56 -7.31
N LEU A 96 16.05 11.24 -7.49
CA LEU A 96 15.19 10.63 -8.50
C LEU A 96 13.73 10.48 -8.06
N GLY A 97 13.37 10.83 -6.81
CA GLY A 97 12.02 10.66 -6.27
C GLY A 97 11.64 9.18 -6.06
N LEU A 98 12.61 8.29 -5.89
CA LEU A 98 12.37 6.85 -5.69
C LEU A 98 12.07 6.46 -4.24
N LEU A 99 12.19 7.42 -3.32
CA LEU A 99 11.98 7.21 -1.89
C LEU A 99 10.78 8.05 -1.46
N ASP A 100 9.75 7.39 -0.92
CA ASP A 100 8.75 8.04 -0.06
C ASP A 100 9.48 8.43 1.23
N ASP A 101 9.97 9.66 1.31
CA ASP A 101 10.58 10.16 2.53
C ASP A 101 9.61 11.00 3.34
N CYS A 102 9.91 11.16 4.62
CA CYS A 102 9.06 11.95 5.51
C CYS A 102 9.12 13.46 5.21
N LYS A 103 9.70 13.91 4.09
CA LYS A 103 9.92 15.33 3.83
C LYS A 103 8.62 16.09 3.75
N GLU A 104 7.59 15.52 3.15
CA GLU A 104 6.25 16.11 3.14
C GLU A 104 5.75 16.37 4.57
N TYR A 105 5.95 15.41 5.49
CA TYR A 105 5.61 15.59 6.90
C TYR A 105 6.53 16.59 7.60
N VAL A 106 7.83 16.62 7.28
CA VAL A 106 8.80 17.56 7.86
C VAL A 106 8.49 18.99 7.42
N ASP A 107 8.18 19.19 6.15
CA ASP A 107 7.85 20.49 5.59
C ASP A 107 6.46 20.95 6.08
N ALA A 108 5.48 20.05 6.19
CA ALA A 108 4.20 20.34 6.86
C ALA A 108 4.38 20.71 8.35
N ILE A 109 5.30 20.07 9.08
CA ILE A 109 5.61 20.45 10.47
C ILE A 109 6.28 21.82 10.52
N LYS A 110 7.19 22.14 9.59
CA LYS A 110 7.81 23.47 9.51
C LYS A 110 6.79 24.56 9.19
N GLU A 111 5.85 24.28 8.29
CA GLU A 111 4.75 25.18 7.93
C GLU A 111 3.83 25.39 9.14
N ALA A 112 3.40 24.31 9.78
CA ALA A 112 2.55 24.38 10.97
C ALA A 112 3.22 25.12 12.16
N LYS A 113 4.56 25.10 12.24
CA LYS A 113 5.32 25.87 13.23
C LYS A 113 5.27 27.39 13.02
N ALA A 114 4.83 27.86 11.86
CA ALA A 114 4.58 29.29 11.64
C ALA A 114 3.31 29.77 12.37
N GLU A 115 2.37 28.86 12.66
CA GLU A 115 1.05 29.18 13.22
C GLU A 115 0.82 28.60 14.62
N LEU A 116 1.56 27.56 15.00
CA LEU A 116 1.38 26.84 16.26
C LEU A 116 2.65 26.87 17.12
N THR A 117 2.47 26.89 18.43
CA THR A 117 3.56 26.71 19.38
C THR A 117 4.08 25.26 19.37
N ASN A 118 5.29 25.04 19.90
CA ASN A 118 5.85 23.67 19.98
C ASN A 118 4.97 22.73 20.82
N ASP A 119 4.30 23.24 21.86
CA ASP A 119 3.43 22.44 22.71
C ASP A 119 2.11 22.07 22.00
N GLU A 120 1.52 22.99 21.24
CA GLU A 120 0.34 22.72 20.41
C GLU A 120 0.66 21.72 19.30
N LEU A 121 1.80 21.88 18.62
CA LEU A 121 2.29 20.91 17.63
C LEU A 121 2.48 19.53 18.25
N LYS A 122 3.14 19.47 19.41
CA LYS A 122 3.35 18.22 20.14
C LYS A 122 2.01 17.58 20.49
N ASN A 123 1.06 18.35 21.00
CA ASN A 123 -0.26 17.86 21.36
C ASN A 123 -1.05 17.33 20.15
N HIS A 124 -1.04 18.04 19.01
CA HIS A 124 -1.65 17.57 17.77
C HIS A 124 -1.00 16.28 17.23
N CYS A 125 0.32 16.17 17.31
CA CYS A 125 1.02 14.93 16.97
C CYS A 125 0.59 13.77 17.89
N LEU A 126 0.49 14.01 19.19
CA LEU A 126 0.02 13.00 20.15
C LEU A 126 -1.43 12.59 19.87
N GLN A 127 -2.33 13.52 19.55
CA GLN A 127 -3.71 13.20 19.18
C GLN A 127 -3.78 12.32 17.92
N LYS A 128 -2.99 12.63 16.89
CA LYS A 128 -2.90 11.80 15.68
C LYS A 128 -2.32 10.42 15.98
N LEU A 129 -1.28 10.34 16.80
CA LEU A 129 -0.70 9.06 17.22
C LEU A 129 -1.68 8.24 18.05
N GLU A 130 -2.48 8.86 18.93
CA GLU A 130 -3.51 8.16 19.70
C GLU A 130 -4.56 7.54 18.77
N LYS A 131 -4.94 8.21 17.67
CA LYS A 131 -5.83 7.62 16.64
C LYS A 131 -5.20 6.37 16.01
N VAL A 132 -3.88 6.38 15.75
CA VAL A 132 -3.16 5.21 15.23
C VAL A 132 -3.07 4.10 16.28
N LEU A 133 -2.71 4.42 17.53
CA LEU A 133 -2.64 3.45 18.62
C LEU A 133 -4.00 2.77 18.85
N LYS A 134 -5.08 3.57 18.86
CA LYS A 134 -6.46 3.06 18.97
C LYS A 134 -6.79 2.10 17.84
N SER A 135 -6.35 2.37 16.61
CA SER A 135 -6.50 1.44 15.47
C SER A 135 -5.76 0.12 15.67
N CYS A 136 -4.71 0.10 16.49
CA CYS A 136 -3.96 -1.10 16.88
C CYS A 136 -4.47 -1.73 18.19
N GLY A 137 -5.54 -1.21 18.80
CA GLY A 137 -6.05 -1.70 20.09
C GLY A 137 -5.15 -1.36 21.28
N ARG A 138 -4.46 -0.22 21.21
CA ARG A 138 -3.65 0.36 22.27
C ARG A 138 -4.06 1.81 22.51
N SER A 139 -3.62 2.38 23.61
CA SER A 139 -3.75 3.80 23.94
C SER A 139 -2.46 4.29 24.57
N PHE A 140 -2.20 5.60 24.55
CA PHE A 140 -1.13 6.19 25.38
C PHE A 140 -1.30 5.89 26.87
N HIS A 141 -2.51 5.55 27.34
CA HIS A 141 -2.71 5.02 28.69
C HIS A 141 -1.95 3.71 28.97
N ASP A 142 -1.62 2.93 27.93
CA ASP A 142 -0.81 1.71 28.05
C ASP A 142 0.70 2.02 28.17
N PHE A 143 1.12 3.28 28.02
CA PHE A 143 2.52 3.72 28.02
C PHE A 143 2.74 4.85 29.06
N PRO A 144 2.91 4.52 30.36
CA PRO A 144 2.91 5.51 31.45
C PRO A 144 4.01 6.57 31.39
N THR A 145 5.09 6.31 30.65
CA THR A 145 6.22 7.22 30.48
C THR A 145 6.00 8.24 29.36
N MET A 146 4.94 8.11 28.57
CA MET A 146 4.62 9.02 27.47
C MET A 146 3.55 10.04 27.86
N THR A 147 3.74 11.29 27.41
CA THR A 147 2.73 12.34 27.56
C THR A 147 1.43 11.95 26.86
N ILE A 148 0.31 12.12 27.56
CA ILE A 148 -1.04 11.85 27.05
C ILE A 148 -1.52 13.09 26.27
N PRO A 149 -2.19 12.93 25.12
CA PRO A 149 -2.80 14.05 24.41
C PRO A 149 -3.89 14.74 25.25
N LEU A 150 -3.88 16.07 25.26
CA LEU A 150 -4.95 16.90 25.77
C LEU A 150 -6.00 17.07 24.67
N TYR A 151 -7.26 16.76 24.97
CA TYR A 151 -8.40 16.96 24.08
C TYR A 151 -9.18 18.17 24.56
N ASN A 152 -9.44 19.14 23.68
CA ASN A 152 -10.50 20.10 23.92
C ASN A 152 -11.83 19.35 23.76
N GLU A 153 -12.78 19.58 24.67
CA GLU A 153 -13.98 18.75 24.92
C GLU A 153 -14.94 18.55 23.72
N GLU A 154 -14.63 19.06 22.53
CA GLU A 154 -15.45 18.94 21.31
C GLU A 154 -15.01 17.85 20.32
N GLU A 155 -13.93 17.10 20.61
CA GLU A 155 -13.54 15.97 19.74
C GLU A 155 -14.37 14.71 20.05
N VAL A 156 -15.46 14.56 19.30
CA VAL A 156 -16.26 13.35 19.01
C VAL A 156 -15.87 12.09 19.80
N ASP A 157 -16.80 11.64 20.65
CA ASP A 157 -16.70 10.39 21.41
C ASP A 157 -16.20 9.20 20.55
N HIS A 158 -14.96 8.79 20.81
CA HIS A 158 -14.30 7.64 20.19
C HIS A 158 -14.44 6.36 21.03
N SER A 159 -15.39 6.30 21.96
CA SER A 159 -15.58 5.15 22.88
C SER A 159 -15.82 3.82 22.16
N ASN A 160 -16.46 3.84 20.98
CA ASN A 160 -16.79 2.62 20.24
C ASN A 160 -16.01 2.48 18.93
N ARG A 161 -14.87 1.79 19.00
CA ARG A 161 -14.02 1.43 17.86
C ARG A 161 -14.79 0.76 16.71
N LEU A 162 -15.77 -0.09 17.02
CA LEU A 162 -16.55 -0.80 15.99
C LEU A 162 -17.34 0.18 15.13
N ILE A 163 -17.96 1.18 15.77
CA ILE A 163 -18.71 2.22 15.08
C ILE A 163 -17.75 3.11 14.28
N TYR A 164 -16.63 3.51 14.90
CA TYR A 164 -15.65 4.37 14.24
C TYR A 164 -15.04 3.75 12.97
N ASP A 165 -14.63 2.48 13.05
CA ASP A 165 -14.05 1.77 11.91
C ASP A 165 -15.04 1.68 10.73
N GLU A 166 -16.34 1.49 11.02
CA GLU A 166 -17.40 1.43 10.02
C GLU A 166 -17.74 2.81 9.41
N LEU A 167 -17.66 3.89 10.20
CA LEU A 167 -17.91 5.24 9.69
C LEU A 167 -16.73 5.82 8.88
N ARG A 168 -15.55 5.19 8.93
CA ARG A 168 -14.34 5.65 8.23
C ARG A 168 -14.33 5.33 6.74
N TYR A 169 -15.16 4.41 6.27
CA TYR A 169 -15.16 4.02 4.86
C TYR A 169 -15.53 5.19 3.93
N ASN A 170 -14.88 5.26 2.76
CA ASN A 170 -15.20 6.26 1.75
C ASN A 170 -16.52 5.89 1.05
N ARG A 171 -17.56 6.68 1.30
CA ARG A 171 -18.91 6.45 0.77
C ARG A 171 -19.00 6.46 -0.75
N HIS A 172 -18.24 7.34 -1.42
CA HIS A 172 -18.23 7.44 -2.88
C HIS A 172 -17.63 6.19 -3.52
N SER A 173 -16.46 5.76 -3.03
CA SER A 173 -15.81 4.55 -3.52
C SER A 173 -16.67 3.30 -3.28
N LEU A 174 -17.36 3.22 -2.15
CA LEU A 174 -18.29 2.13 -1.85
C LEU A 174 -19.53 2.14 -2.75
N LEU A 175 -20.05 3.33 -3.09
CA LEU A 175 -21.18 3.46 -4.02
C LEU A 175 -20.79 2.99 -5.43
N GLU A 176 -19.62 3.38 -5.91
CA GLU A 176 -19.09 2.92 -7.21
C GLU A 176 -18.88 1.40 -7.23
N GLU A 177 -18.27 0.84 -6.18
CA GLU A 177 -18.09 -0.60 -6.03
C GLU A 177 -19.44 -1.32 -6.00
N HIS A 178 -20.39 -0.80 -5.23
CA HIS A 178 -21.75 -1.34 -5.12
C HIS A 178 -22.46 -1.40 -6.47
N GLN A 179 -22.40 -0.33 -7.25
CA GLN A 179 -22.99 -0.27 -8.60
C GLN A 179 -22.36 -1.32 -9.52
N GLN A 180 -21.04 -1.45 -9.52
CA GLN A 180 -20.34 -2.46 -10.32
C GLN A 180 -20.74 -3.89 -9.93
N LEU A 181 -20.86 -4.16 -8.62
CA LEU A 181 -21.29 -5.47 -8.13
C LEU A 181 -22.74 -5.79 -8.52
N LEU A 182 -23.65 -4.82 -8.46
CA LEU A 182 -25.03 -5.00 -8.91
C LEU A 182 -25.14 -5.25 -10.41
N MET A 183 -24.31 -4.58 -11.22
CA MET A 183 -24.26 -4.82 -12.68
C MET A 183 -23.80 -6.23 -13.02
N ASN A 184 -22.89 -6.80 -12.21
CA ASN A 184 -22.33 -8.13 -12.41
C ASN A 184 -23.11 -9.26 -11.69
N SER A 185 -24.23 -8.94 -11.03
CA SER A 185 -25.03 -9.91 -10.29
C SER A 185 -25.93 -10.74 -11.21
N THR A 186 -26.07 -12.03 -10.91
CA THR A 186 -27.08 -12.85 -11.60
C THR A 186 -28.50 -12.47 -11.14
N VAL A 187 -29.52 -12.87 -11.92
CA VAL A 187 -30.93 -12.62 -11.58
C VAL A 187 -31.30 -13.19 -10.20
N GLU A 188 -30.81 -14.39 -9.88
CA GLU A 188 -31.05 -15.05 -8.60
C GLU A 188 -30.37 -14.30 -7.44
N GLN A 189 -29.11 -13.90 -7.61
CA GLN A 189 -28.37 -13.13 -6.60
C GLN A 189 -29.02 -11.77 -6.35
N LYS A 190 -29.48 -11.11 -7.42
CA LYS A 190 -30.20 -9.82 -7.33
C LYS A 190 -31.53 -9.96 -6.61
N SER A 191 -32.28 -11.03 -6.86
CA SER A 191 -33.51 -11.35 -6.13
C SER A 191 -33.27 -11.49 -4.62
N VAL A 192 -32.20 -12.18 -4.22
CA VAL A 192 -31.81 -12.30 -2.81
C VAL A 192 -31.38 -10.96 -2.22
N TYR A 193 -30.56 -10.19 -2.95
CA TYR A 193 -30.12 -8.87 -2.56
C TYR A 193 -31.32 -7.93 -2.31
N ASP A 194 -32.24 -7.84 -3.27
CA ASP A 194 -33.42 -6.97 -3.20
C ASP A 194 -34.30 -7.34 -2.00
N LYS A 195 -34.46 -8.64 -1.71
CA LYS A 195 -35.26 -9.10 -0.57
C LYS A 195 -34.69 -8.60 0.76
N ILE A 196 -33.37 -8.67 0.94
CA ILE A 196 -32.72 -8.26 2.20
C ILE A 196 -32.68 -6.73 2.30
N MET A 197 -32.34 -6.02 1.22
CA MET A 197 -32.35 -4.55 1.23
C MET A 197 -33.74 -3.97 1.48
N ARG A 198 -34.82 -4.60 0.98
CA ARG A 198 -36.19 -4.18 1.30
C ARG A 198 -36.50 -4.32 2.79
N ALA A 199 -36.12 -5.44 3.42
CA ALA A 199 -36.33 -5.64 4.85
C ALA A 199 -35.59 -4.59 5.69
N GLU A 200 -34.38 -4.22 5.26
CA GLU A 200 -33.57 -3.19 5.88
C GLU A 200 -34.19 -1.78 5.72
N ASN A 201 -34.61 -1.41 4.51
CA ASN A 201 -35.30 -0.12 4.26
C ASN A 201 -36.64 -0.01 5.02
N ASP A 202 -37.34 -1.13 5.22
CA ASP A 202 -38.57 -1.20 6.00
C ASP A 202 -38.32 -1.13 7.53
N ALA A 203 -37.06 -1.07 7.97
CA ALA A 203 -36.63 -1.16 9.37
C ALA A 203 -37.20 -2.39 10.11
N LYS A 204 -37.48 -3.47 9.37
CA LYS A 204 -37.97 -4.73 9.94
C LYS A 204 -36.77 -5.58 10.32
N GLY A 205 -36.52 -5.72 11.62
CA GLY A 205 -35.54 -6.67 12.12
C GLY A 205 -35.87 -8.09 11.64
N GLN A 206 -35.00 -8.65 10.79
CA GLN A 206 -35.19 -9.97 10.18
C GLN A 206 -33.89 -10.77 10.18
N PHE A 207 -34.03 -12.09 10.20
CA PHE A 207 -32.92 -13.03 10.08
C PHE A 207 -33.01 -13.77 8.76
N PHE A 208 -31.90 -13.80 8.02
CA PHE A 208 -31.79 -14.45 6.72
C PHE A 208 -30.69 -15.51 6.74
N PHE A 209 -30.96 -16.66 6.12
CA PHE A 209 -29.97 -17.68 5.84
C PHE A 209 -29.69 -17.72 4.34
N LEU A 210 -28.47 -17.38 3.95
CA LEU A 210 -28.01 -17.50 2.57
C LEU A 210 -27.40 -18.88 2.36
N TYR A 211 -28.15 -19.78 1.74
CA TYR A 211 -27.69 -21.12 1.41
C TYR A 211 -27.26 -21.23 -0.06
N GLY A 212 -26.20 -22.00 -0.32
CA GLY A 212 -25.74 -22.29 -1.67
C GLY A 212 -24.48 -23.14 -1.67
N TYR A 213 -24.27 -23.93 -2.72
CA TYR A 213 -23.09 -24.77 -2.89
C TYR A 213 -21.79 -23.95 -3.03
N GLY A 214 -20.63 -24.63 -3.00
CA GLY A 214 -19.36 -23.98 -3.31
C GLY A 214 -19.40 -23.33 -4.69
N GLY A 215 -18.82 -22.14 -4.84
CA GLY A 215 -18.77 -21.43 -6.13
C GLY A 215 -20.02 -20.64 -6.52
N THR A 216 -21.12 -20.66 -5.73
CA THR A 216 -22.36 -19.93 -6.07
C THR A 216 -22.33 -18.42 -5.76
N GLY A 217 -21.17 -17.87 -5.39
CA GLY A 217 -21.02 -16.43 -5.16
C GLY A 217 -21.65 -15.91 -3.85
N LYS A 218 -21.75 -16.72 -2.78
CA LYS A 218 -22.26 -16.24 -1.48
C LYS A 218 -21.48 -15.03 -0.94
N THR A 219 -20.15 -15.10 -0.99
CA THR A 219 -19.26 -14.00 -0.59
C THR A 219 -19.51 -12.75 -1.44
N PHE A 220 -19.82 -12.93 -2.72
CA PHE A 220 -20.15 -11.83 -3.62
C PHE A 220 -21.43 -11.11 -3.14
N ILE A 221 -22.49 -11.83 -2.79
CA ILE A 221 -23.72 -11.24 -2.24
C ILE A 221 -23.43 -10.44 -0.95
N TRP A 222 -22.69 -11.03 0.00
CA TRP A 222 -22.35 -10.34 1.25
C TRP A 222 -21.56 -9.06 1.02
N LYS A 223 -20.59 -9.12 0.11
CA LYS A 223 -19.80 -7.96 -0.29
C LYS A 223 -20.71 -6.87 -0.89
N THR A 224 -21.57 -7.22 -1.85
CA THR A 224 -22.52 -6.30 -2.48
C THR A 224 -23.42 -5.62 -1.46
N GLN A 225 -23.96 -6.36 -0.50
CA GLN A 225 -24.78 -5.75 0.57
C GLN A 225 -23.97 -4.82 1.47
N SER A 226 -22.80 -5.26 1.91
CA SER A 226 -21.96 -4.45 2.78
C SER A 226 -21.57 -3.12 2.12
N SER A 227 -21.19 -3.13 0.83
CA SER A 227 -20.85 -1.91 0.10
C SER A 227 -22.07 -1.01 -0.08
N GLY A 228 -23.24 -1.56 -0.39
CA GLY A 228 -24.48 -0.81 -0.53
C GLY A 228 -24.91 -0.10 0.76
N ILE A 229 -24.97 -0.83 1.88
CA ILE A 229 -25.36 -0.28 3.18
C ILE A 229 -24.34 0.77 3.66
N ARG A 230 -23.04 0.44 3.61
CA ARG A 230 -21.97 1.37 4.02
C ARG A 230 -21.88 2.62 3.15
N SER A 231 -22.26 2.55 1.87
CA SER A 231 -22.28 3.73 0.98
C SER A 231 -23.26 4.81 1.45
N ARG A 232 -24.34 4.42 2.14
CA ARG A 232 -25.31 5.34 2.75
C ARG A 232 -24.82 5.92 4.08
N GLY A 233 -23.71 5.40 4.62
CA GLY A 233 -23.17 5.79 5.92
C GLY A 233 -23.66 4.95 7.09
N ASP A 234 -24.38 3.86 6.81
CA ASP A 234 -24.87 2.94 7.83
C ASP A 234 -23.76 1.95 8.26
N ILE A 235 -23.96 1.33 9.43
CA ILE A 235 -22.96 0.47 10.08
C ILE A 235 -23.21 -1.00 9.72
N VAL A 236 -22.17 -1.71 9.27
CA VAL A 236 -22.26 -3.15 8.94
C VAL A 236 -21.20 -3.94 9.70
N LEU A 237 -21.62 -4.69 10.71
CA LEU A 237 -20.70 -5.54 11.46
C LEU A 237 -20.58 -6.92 10.80
N THR A 238 -19.40 -7.18 10.23
CA THR A 238 -19.12 -8.45 9.55
C THR A 238 -18.38 -9.41 10.48
N ILE A 239 -19.06 -10.50 10.86
CA ILE A 239 -18.51 -11.53 11.75
C ILE A 239 -18.37 -12.85 10.99
N VAL A 240 -17.22 -13.50 11.16
CA VAL A 240 -16.91 -14.81 10.56
C VAL A 240 -16.34 -15.78 11.60
N SER A 241 -16.44 -17.08 11.33
CA SER A 241 -15.92 -18.10 12.25
C SER A 241 -14.42 -18.35 12.14
N SER A 242 -13.76 -17.95 11.03
CA SER A 242 -12.32 -18.18 10.81
C SER A 242 -11.59 -16.93 10.35
N GLY A 243 -10.31 -16.80 10.72
CA GLY A 243 -9.48 -15.67 10.32
C GLY A 243 -9.25 -15.57 8.81
N ILE A 244 -9.18 -16.70 8.10
CA ILE A 244 -9.06 -16.68 6.63
C ILE A 244 -10.34 -16.13 5.99
N ALA A 245 -11.51 -16.49 6.52
CA ALA A 245 -12.78 -15.96 6.03
C ALA A 245 -12.92 -14.45 6.30
N SER A 246 -12.25 -13.92 7.33
CA SER A 246 -12.38 -12.51 7.73
C SER A 246 -11.72 -11.58 6.71
N LEU A 247 -10.73 -12.09 5.98
CA LEU A 247 -10.04 -11.38 4.90
C LEU A 247 -10.90 -11.26 3.63
N LEU A 248 -11.96 -12.07 3.48
CA LEU A 248 -12.78 -12.09 2.27
C LEU A 248 -13.84 -10.99 2.25
N LEU A 249 -14.12 -10.36 3.39
CA LEU A 249 -15.13 -9.31 3.52
C LEU A 249 -14.50 -8.07 4.16
N PRO A 250 -14.75 -6.86 3.64
CA PRO A 250 -14.19 -5.65 4.23
C PRO A 250 -14.68 -5.47 5.67
N GLY A 251 -13.74 -5.23 6.59
CA GLY A 251 -14.06 -5.11 8.02
C GLY A 251 -14.43 -6.45 8.69
N GLY A 252 -14.19 -7.58 8.01
CA GLY A 252 -14.43 -8.91 8.56
C GLY A 252 -13.58 -9.20 9.78
N ARG A 253 -14.24 -9.71 10.83
CA ARG A 253 -13.64 -10.04 12.13
C ARG A 253 -14.04 -11.43 12.57
N THR A 254 -13.24 -12.06 13.41
CA THR A 254 -13.62 -13.35 13.97
C THR A 254 -14.64 -13.13 15.09
N THR A 255 -15.45 -14.15 15.40
CA THR A 255 -16.42 -14.11 16.51
C THR A 255 -15.80 -13.79 17.88
N HIS A 256 -14.48 -13.96 18.03
CA HIS A 256 -13.75 -13.79 19.29
C HIS A 256 -13.01 -12.46 19.40
N SER A 257 -13.05 -11.60 18.37
CA SER A 257 -12.34 -10.31 18.30
C SER A 257 -13.28 -9.12 18.38
#